data_AF-A0A8H7RG59-F1
#
_entry.id   AF-A0A8H7RG59-F1
#
_cell.length_a   1.000
_cell.length_b   1.000
_cell.length_c   1.000
_cell.angle_alpha   90.00
_cell.angle_beta   90.00
_cell.angle_gamma   90.00
#
_symmetry.space_group_name_H-M   'P 1'
#
loop_
_entity.id
_entity.type
_entity.pdbx_description
1 polymer ?
#
loop_
_entity_poly.entity_id
_entity_poly.type
_entity_poly.pdbx_seq_one_letter_code
_entity_poly.pdbx_strand_id
1 'polypeptide(L)'
;MQKKIKIGVRTGVGAQSGFCRQCENCLLHYGGYTVKRCGNYRFVFKIPDGLSSEVTANFFCVGVTTYAPLKHTSANSQCVIGVIGIISPMALLMNQDFIHGFAIGKPKEIKEMLVFAVEKNVRPWITTYPISEVIKTLENFRE
;
A
#
# COMPACT_ATOMS: atom_id res chain seq x y z
N MET A 1 -16.48 14.10 3.22
CA MET A 1 -16.49 13.41 4.52
C MET A 1 -16.91 11.95 4.34
N GLN A 2 -16.20 10.98 4.90
CA GLN A 2 -16.67 9.57 4.91
C GLN A 2 -17.91 9.46 5.80
N LYS A 3 -19.02 8.96 5.26
CA LYS A 3 -20.22 8.60 6.02
C LYS A 3 -19.83 7.59 7.12
N LYS A 4 -20.48 7.65 8.29
CA LYS A 4 -20.26 6.76 9.45
C LYS A 4 -20.16 5.30 8.97
N ILE A 5 -19.02 4.67 9.21
CA ILE A 5 -18.81 3.24 8.92
C ILE A 5 -19.73 2.44 9.84
N LYS A 6 -20.50 1.51 9.27
CA LYS A 6 -21.39 0.63 10.03
C LYS A 6 -20.63 -0.58 10.56
N ILE A 7 -21.07 -1.11 11.70
CA ILE A 7 -20.56 -2.36 12.27
C ILE A 7 -20.80 -3.51 11.26
N GLY A 8 -19.85 -4.43 11.17
CA GLY A 8 -19.91 -5.59 10.26
C GLY A 8 -19.41 -5.33 8.83
N VAL A 9 -19.04 -4.09 8.50
CA VAL A 9 -18.45 -3.78 7.18
C VAL A 9 -16.98 -4.15 7.15
N ARG A 10 -16.54 -4.83 6.09
CA ARG A 10 -15.12 -5.08 5.83
C ARG A 10 -14.40 -3.76 5.54
N THR A 11 -13.42 -3.44 6.36
CA THR A 11 -12.63 -2.22 6.24
C THR A 11 -11.14 -2.51 6.35
N GLY A 12 -10.35 -1.71 5.64
CA GLY A 12 -8.90 -1.70 5.78
C GLY A 12 -8.40 -0.36 6.29
N VAL A 13 -7.22 -0.41 6.89
CA VAL A 13 -6.58 0.72 7.55
C VAL A 13 -5.14 0.79 7.08
N GLY A 14 -4.74 1.93 6.53
CA GLY A 14 -3.36 2.16 6.09
C GLY A 14 -2.43 2.55 7.24
N ALA A 15 -1.13 2.53 6.97
CA ALA A 15 -0.10 2.93 7.94
C ALA A 15 -0.26 4.39 8.45
N GLN A 16 -1.03 5.22 7.74
CA GLN A 16 -1.39 6.58 8.16
C GLN A 16 -2.31 6.66 9.38
N SER A 17 -2.90 5.55 9.84
CA SER A 17 -3.86 5.61 10.96
C SER A 17 -3.25 6.02 12.31
N GLY A 18 -1.92 6.08 12.41
CA GLY A 18 -1.15 6.57 13.56
C GLY A 18 -0.52 7.96 13.37
N PHE A 19 -1.09 8.82 12.51
CA PHE A 19 -0.46 10.05 12.01
C PHE A 19 0.11 11.01 13.08
N CYS A 20 -0.44 11.05 14.30
CA CYS A 20 0.10 11.94 15.35
C CYS A 20 1.51 11.47 15.82
N ARG A 21 1.81 10.16 15.78
CA ARG A 21 3.00 9.46 16.37
C ARG A 21 3.46 9.91 17.77
N GLN A 22 2.68 10.75 18.44
CA GLN A 22 3.03 11.42 19.69
C GLN A 22 2.03 11.08 20.81
N CYS A 23 0.79 10.81 20.43
CA CYS A 23 -0.29 10.50 21.35
C CYS A 23 -0.34 8.99 21.66
N GLU A 24 -0.57 8.65 22.92
CA GLU A 24 -0.56 7.27 23.45
C GLU A 24 -1.42 6.32 22.62
N ASN A 25 -2.62 6.76 22.22
CA ASN A 25 -3.53 5.98 21.38
C ASN A 25 -2.93 5.62 20.00
N CYS A 26 -2.12 6.48 19.38
CA CYS A 26 -1.46 6.14 18.11
C CYS A 26 -0.22 5.26 18.29
N LEU A 27 0.43 5.33 19.46
CA LEU A 27 1.59 4.50 19.80
C LEU A 27 1.16 3.07 20.15
N LEU A 28 0.13 2.92 21.00
CA LEU A 28 -0.45 1.63 21.39
C LEU A 28 -1.08 0.89 20.21
N HIS A 29 -1.67 1.65 19.29
CA HIS A 29 -2.20 1.11 18.05
C HIS A 29 -1.26 1.43 16.89
N TYR A 30 0.00 1.03 17.00
CA TYR A 30 0.92 0.99 15.86
C TYR A 30 1.07 -0.45 15.33
N GLY A 31 1.00 -0.63 14.00
CA GLY A 31 1.16 -1.95 13.36
C GLY A 31 -0.11 -2.82 13.23
N GLY A 32 -0.03 -3.82 12.35
CA GLY A 32 -1.16 -4.69 11.99
C GLY A 32 -1.25 -6.02 12.76
N TYR A 33 -0.20 -6.41 13.49
CA TYR A 33 -0.11 -7.69 14.21
C TYR A 33 -0.86 -7.64 15.54
N THR A 34 -2.17 -7.40 15.48
CA THR A 34 -3.06 -7.32 16.65
C THR A 34 -4.45 -7.85 16.31
N VAL A 35 -5.14 -8.39 17.30
CA VAL A 35 -6.55 -8.82 17.18
C VAL A 35 -7.49 -7.61 17.04
N LYS A 36 -7.13 -6.47 17.66
CA LYS A 36 -7.94 -5.24 17.65
C LYS A 36 -7.07 -4.03 17.36
N ARG A 37 -7.55 -3.18 16.45
CA ARG A 37 -6.85 -1.96 16.04
C ARG A 37 -7.81 -0.77 16.06
N CYS A 38 -7.43 0.26 16.80
CA CYS A 38 -8.14 1.54 16.78
C CYS A 38 -7.43 2.49 15.81
N GLY A 39 -8.19 3.35 15.15
CA GLY A 39 -7.65 4.33 14.23
C GLY A 39 -8.65 5.44 13.97
N ASN A 40 -8.15 6.59 13.50
CA ASN A 40 -9.03 7.68 13.13
C ASN A 40 -9.89 7.26 11.92
N TYR A 41 -11.20 7.48 12.01
CA TYR A 41 -12.18 7.10 10.98
C TYR A 41 -11.83 7.61 9.57
N ARG A 42 -11.08 8.72 9.45
CA ARG A 42 -10.61 9.30 8.19
C ARG A 42 -9.66 8.40 7.40
N PHE A 43 -8.96 7.50 8.09
CA PHE A 43 -8.00 6.54 7.52
C PHE A 43 -8.56 5.12 7.46
N VAL A 44 -9.86 4.96 7.70
CA VAL A 44 -10.57 3.68 7.58
C VAL A 44 -11.32 3.67 6.25
N PHE A 45 -11.02 2.69 5.41
CA PHE A 45 -11.56 2.58 4.06
C PHE A 45 -12.38 1.31 3.93
N LYS A 46 -13.58 1.41 3.36
CA LYS A 46 -14.39 0.22 3.03
C LYS A 46 -13.67 -0.56 1.93
N ILE A 47 -13.53 -1.87 2.12
CA ILE A 47 -13.00 -2.78 1.10
C ILE A 47 -14.10 -3.03 0.07
N PRO A 48 -13.84 -2.86 -1.24
CA PRO A 48 -14.78 -3.23 -2.29
C PRO A 48 -15.06 -4.75 -2.31
N ASP A 49 -16.28 -5.14 -2.68
CA ASP A 49 -16.70 -6.56 -2.62
C ASP A 49 -15.91 -7.46 -3.59
N GLY A 50 -15.34 -6.89 -4.67
CA GLY A 50 -14.49 -7.59 -5.63
C GLY A 50 -13.05 -7.89 -5.16
N LEU A 51 -12.67 -7.53 -3.92
CA LEU A 51 -11.35 -7.78 -3.37
C LEU A 51 -11.41 -8.60 -2.07
N SER A 52 -10.60 -9.65 -1.99
CA SER A 52 -10.35 -10.39 -0.75
C SER A 52 -9.54 -9.53 0.23
N SER A 53 -9.65 -9.82 1.54
CA SER A 53 -8.95 -9.04 2.56
C SER A 53 -7.43 -9.17 2.44
N GLU A 54 -6.97 -10.36 2.08
CA GLU A 54 -5.56 -10.71 1.85
C GLU A 54 -4.94 -9.88 0.72
N VAL A 55 -5.65 -9.79 -0.41
CA VAL A 55 -5.25 -8.95 -1.54
C VAL A 55 -5.26 -7.48 -1.13
N THR A 56 -6.31 -7.04 -0.42
CA THR A 56 -6.49 -5.61 -0.11
C THR A 56 -5.44 -5.10 0.88
N ALA A 57 -4.94 -5.94 1.78
CA ALA A 57 -3.91 -5.56 2.75
C ALA A 57 -2.67 -4.95 2.08
N ASN A 58 -2.25 -5.50 0.92
CA ASN A 58 -1.11 -4.99 0.16
C ASN A 58 -1.33 -3.57 -0.39
N PHE A 59 -2.57 -3.22 -0.74
CA PHE A 59 -2.89 -1.90 -1.27
C PHE A 59 -2.73 -0.77 -0.23
N PHE A 60 -2.89 -1.06 1.06
CA PHE A 60 -2.82 -0.07 2.14
C PHE A 60 -1.40 0.33 2.57
N CYS A 61 -0.38 -0.29 1.98
CA CYS A 61 1.02 0.07 2.14
C CYS A 61 1.66 0.23 0.75
N VAL A 62 2.21 -0.85 0.20
CA VAL A 62 2.96 -0.81 -1.06
C VAL A 62 2.11 -0.33 -2.24
N GLY A 63 0.84 -0.74 -2.33
CA GLY A 63 0.00 -0.38 -3.48
C GLY A 63 -0.29 1.11 -3.58
N VAL A 64 -0.60 1.79 -2.48
CA VAL A 64 -0.81 3.25 -2.51
C VAL A 64 0.49 4.00 -2.79
N THR A 65 1.63 3.51 -2.28
CA THR A 65 2.94 4.12 -2.54
C THR A 65 3.43 3.93 -3.98
N THR A 66 2.95 2.91 -4.71
CA THR A 66 3.24 2.73 -6.14
C THR A 66 2.19 3.38 -7.04
N TYR A 67 0.92 3.42 -6.62
CA TYR A 67 -0.15 4.08 -7.37
C TYR A 67 -0.02 5.61 -7.38
N ALA A 68 0.33 6.23 -6.25
CA ALA A 68 0.49 7.67 -6.15
C ALA A 68 1.50 8.25 -7.17
N PRO A 69 2.76 7.77 -7.28
CA PRO A 69 3.70 8.28 -8.26
C PRO A 69 3.23 8.08 -9.70
N LEU A 70 2.60 6.94 -10.02
CA LEU A 70 2.10 6.70 -11.38
C LEU A 70 0.95 7.64 -11.76
N LYS A 71 0.15 8.07 -10.78
CA LYS A 71 -0.95 8.99 -11.00
C LYS A 71 -0.50 10.45 -11.10
N HIS A 72 0.50 10.83 -10.30
CA HIS A 72 0.99 12.21 -10.21
C HIS A 72 2.13 12.53 -11.18
N THR A 73 2.82 11.51 -11.69
CA THR A 73 3.75 11.68 -12.81
C THR A 73 3.02 11.54 -14.14
N SER A 74 3.59 12.10 -15.21
CA SER A 74 3.07 11.99 -16.58
C SER A 74 3.31 10.61 -17.21
N ALA A 75 3.48 9.57 -16.39
CA ALA A 75 3.73 8.21 -16.84
C ALA A 75 2.54 7.73 -17.67
N ASN A 76 2.80 7.40 -18.92
CA ASN A 76 1.79 6.93 -19.86
C ASN A 76 2.23 5.58 -20.46
N SER A 77 1.43 5.02 -21.37
CA SER A 77 1.68 3.70 -21.96
C SER A 77 2.97 3.60 -22.77
N GLN A 78 3.62 4.73 -23.10
CA GLN A 78 4.92 4.76 -23.77
C GLN A 78 6.09 4.84 -22.79
N CYS A 79 5.84 5.07 -21.51
CA CYS A 79 6.88 5.12 -20.48
C CYS A 79 7.28 3.71 -20.05
N VAL A 80 8.59 3.44 -20.04
CA VAL A 80 9.15 2.23 -19.41
C VAL A 80 9.29 2.49 -17.91
N ILE A 81 8.64 1.66 -17.08
CA ILE A 81 8.68 1.78 -15.62
C ILE A 81 9.61 0.69 -15.07
N GLY A 82 10.65 1.09 -14.35
CA GLY A 82 11.57 0.19 -13.65
C GLY A 82 11.38 0.23 -12.14
N VAL A 83 11.43 -0.93 -11.49
CA VAL A 83 11.50 -1.03 -10.02
C VAL A 83 12.95 -1.31 -9.66
N ILE A 84 13.62 -0.32 -9.08
CA ILE A 84 15.05 -0.39 -8.75
C ILE A 84 15.21 -0.19 -7.24
N GLY A 85 15.85 -1.14 -6.58
CA GLY A 85 16.10 -1.06 -5.13
C GLY A 85 17.22 -0.06 -4.78
N ILE A 86 18.34 -0.14 -5.50
CA ILE A 86 19.49 0.75 -5.32
C ILE A 86 19.88 1.28 -6.70
N ILE A 87 19.92 2.60 -6.85
CA ILE A 87 20.30 3.26 -8.10
C ILE A 87 21.67 3.94 -7.94
N SER A 88 22.54 3.76 -8.92
CA SER A 88 23.84 4.44 -8.95
C SER A 88 23.65 5.91 -9.33
N PRO A 89 24.30 6.86 -8.63
CA PRO A 89 24.30 8.27 -9.03
C PRO A 89 24.79 8.48 -10.47
N MET A 90 25.72 7.65 -10.95
CA MET A 90 26.24 7.75 -12.32
C MET A 90 25.17 7.42 -13.37
N ALA A 91 24.28 6.46 -13.10
CA ALA A 91 23.20 6.09 -14.02
C ALA A 91 22.19 7.24 -14.19
N LEU A 92 21.85 7.92 -13.10
CA LEU A 92 20.96 9.09 -13.13
C LEU A 92 21.53 10.22 -13.98
N LEU A 93 22.83 10.50 -13.84
CA LEU A 93 23.52 11.55 -14.58
C LEU A 93 23.63 11.23 -16.07
N MET A 94 23.97 9.99 -16.42
CA MET A 94 24.14 9.59 -17.82
C MET A 94 22.81 9.59 -18.60
N ASN A 95 21.71 9.21 -17.95
CA ASN A 95 20.40 9.13 -18.60
C ASN A 95 19.56 10.42 -18.46
N GLN A 96 19.99 11.39 -17.65
CA GLN A 96 19.21 12.56 -17.25
C GLN A 96 17.86 12.21 -16.61
N ASP A 97 17.87 11.19 -15.74
CA ASP A 97 16.68 10.68 -15.06
C ASP A 97 16.28 11.57 -13.87
N PHE A 98 14.96 11.77 -13.67
CA PHE A 98 14.42 12.55 -12.55
C PHE A 98 13.80 11.64 -11.47
N ILE A 99 14.20 11.84 -10.21
CA ILE A 99 13.63 11.12 -9.07
C ILE A 99 12.48 11.92 -8.47
N HIS A 100 11.32 11.27 -8.31
CA HIS A 100 10.17 11.83 -7.61
C HIS A 100 9.82 10.97 -6.39
N GLY A 101 9.85 11.57 -5.20
CA GLY A 101 9.43 10.93 -3.96
C GLY A 101 7.94 11.17 -3.69
N PHE A 102 7.21 10.11 -3.36
CA PHE A 102 5.82 10.20 -2.94
C PHE A 102 5.60 9.50 -1.60
N ALA A 103 5.02 10.23 -0.65
CA ALA A 103 4.48 9.63 0.56
C ALA A 103 3.15 8.92 0.26
N ILE A 104 2.59 8.22 1.24
CA ILE A 104 1.23 7.67 1.17
C ILE A 104 0.29 8.84 0.83
N GLY A 105 -0.38 8.77 -0.32
CA GLY A 105 -1.16 9.86 -0.91
C GLY A 105 -2.35 10.33 -0.09
N LYS A 106 -3.20 11.18 -0.68
CA LYS A 106 -4.40 11.71 -0.01
C LYS A 106 -5.43 10.57 0.20
N PRO A 107 -6.29 10.61 1.24
CA PRO A 107 -7.33 9.60 1.45
C PRO A 107 -8.27 9.38 0.25
N LYS A 108 -8.44 10.39 -0.62
CA LYS A 108 -9.20 10.25 -1.86
C LYS A 108 -8.52 9.29 -2.84
N GLU A 109 -7.20 9.36 -2.96
CA GLU A 109 -6.40 8.55 -3.89
C GLU A 109 -6.41 7.08 -3.48
N ILE A 110 -6.41 6.78 -2.17
CA ILE A 110 -6.56 5.40 -1.69
C ILE A 110 -7.88 4.79 -2.19
N LYS A 111 -8.97 5.55 -2.19
CA LYS A 111 -10.26 5.05 -2.68
C LYS A 111 -10.26 4.86 -4.19
N GLU A 112 -9.72 5.82 -4.92
CA GLU A 112 -9.61 5.75 -6.38
C GLU A 112 -8.73 4.56 -6.80
N MET A 113 -7.63 4.32 -6.09
CA MET A 113 -6.79 3.14 -6.27
C MET A 113 -7.55 1.84 -6.01
N LEU A 114 -8.33 1.74 -4.94
CA LEU A 114 -9.12 0.53 -4.64
C LEU A 114 -10.16 0.24 -5.74
N VAL A 115 -10.79 1.29 -6.28
CA VAL A 115 -11.72 1.17 -7.42
C VAL A 115 -10.95 0.73 -8.66
N PHE A 116 -9.84 1.39 -8.98
CA PHE A 116 -8.98 1.05 -10.10
C PHE A 116 -8.50 -0.41 -10.04
N ALA A 117 -8.11 -0.89 -8.86
CA ALA A 117 -7.67 -2.27 -8.67
C ALA A 117 -8.79 -3.29 -8.94
N VAL A 118 -10.03 -2.96 -8.61
CA VAL A 118 -11.18 -3.79 -8.98
C VAL A 118 -11.40 -3.75 -10.49
N GLU A 119 -11.53 -2.55 -11.07
CA GLU A 119 -11.87 -2.34 -12.48
C GLU A 119 -10.85 -2.94 -13.45
N LYS A 120 -9.56 -2.78 -13.14
CA LYS A 120 -8.46 -3.32 -13.95
C LYS A 120 -7.99 -4.69 -13.52
N ASN A 121 -8.70 -5.31 -12.57
CA ASN A 121 -8.36 -6.60 -12.00
C ASN A 121 -6.88 -6.69 -11.54
N VAL A 122 -6.36 -5.62 -10.96
CA VAL A 122 -4.99 -5.59 -10.44
C VAL A 122 -4.95 -6.43 -9.18
N ARG A 123 -4.08 -7.45 -9.14
CA ARG A 123 -3.91 -8.34 -8.01
C ARG A 123 -2.41 -8.50 -7.73
N PRO A 124 -1.99 -8.48 -6.46
CA PRO A 124 -0.63 -8.86 -6.12
C PRO A 124 -0.44 -10.35 -6.38
N TRP A 125 0.78 -10.73 -6.77
CA TRP A 125 1.17 -12.12 -6.74
C TRP A 125 1.35 -12.53 -5.28
N ILE A 126 0.50 -13.44 -4.80
CA ILE A 126 0.56 -13.96 -3.43
C ILE A 126 1.02 -15.41 -3.50
N THR A 127 2.10 -15.70 -2.78
CA THR A 127 2.58 -17.07 -2.56
C THR A 127 2.52 -17.35 -1.06
N THR A 128 1.83 -18.41 -0.66
CA THR A 128 1.64 -18.79 0.74
C THR A 128 2.56 -19.94 1.10
N TYR A 129 3.19 -19.85 2.28
CA TYR A 129 4.04 -20.91 2.83
C TYR A 129 3.58 -21.25 4.25
N PRO A 130 3.67 -22.53 4.68
CA PRO A 130 3.48 -22.89 6.07
C PRO A 130 4.47 -22.15 6.96
N ILE A 131 4.03 -21.68 8.13
CA ILE A 131 4.90 -20.94 9.05
C ILE A 131 6.10 -21.77 9.53
N SER A 132 5.97 -23.09 9.54
CA SER A 132 7.06 -24.03 9.86
C SER A 132 8.21 -24.01 8.85
N GLU A 133 7.97 -23.52 7.63
CA GLU A 133 8.94 -23.55 6.53
C GLU A 133 9.60 -22.20 6.25
N VAL A 134 9.32 -21.17 7.06
CA VAL A 134 9.77 -19.78 6.84
C VAL A 134 11.26 -19.67 6.54
N ILE A 135 12.12 -20.44 7.21
CA ILE A 135 13.57 -20.40 6.98
C ILE A 135 13.91 -20.84 5.54
N LYS A 136 13.32 -21.94 5.05
CA LYS A 136 13.51 -22.43 3.68
C LYS A 136 12.93 -21.45 2.66
N THR A 137 11.81 -20.83 3.00
CA THR A 137 11.17 -19.84 2.13
C THR A 137 12.07 -18.62 1.89
N LEU A 138 12.83 -18.18 2.90
CA LEU A 138 13.72 -17.03 2.78
C LEU A 138 14.87 -17.26 1.78
N GLU A 139 15.26 -18.51 1.56
CA GLU A 139 16.27 -18.88 0.56
C GLU A 139 15.72 -18.65 -0.86
N ASN A 140 14.48 -19.06 -1.12
CA ASN A 140 13.81 -18.84 -2.41
C ASN A 140 13.58 -17.36 -2.76
N PHE A 141 13.62 -16.45 -1.78
CA PHE A 141 13.45 -15.00 -2.00
C PHE A 141 14.74 -14.27 -2.34
N ARG A 142 15.91 -14.92 -2.18
CA ARG A 142 17.23 -14.31 -2.42
C ARG A 142 17.77 -14.55 -3.83
N GLU A 143 17.08 -15.34 -4.63
CA GLU A 143 17.33 -15.53 -6.07
C GLU A 143 16.61 -14.47 -6.91
#